data_AF-A0A8T2MYI5-F1
#
_entry.id   AF-A0A8T2MYI5-F1
#
_cell.length_a   1.000
_cell.length_b   1.000
_cell.length_c   1.000
_cell.angle_alpha   90.00
_cell.angle_beta   90.00
_cell.angle_gamma   90.00
#
_symmetry.space_group_name_H-M   'P 1'
#
loop_
_entity.id
_entity.type
_entity.pdbx_description
1 polymer ?
#
loop_
_entity_poly.entity_id
_entity_poly.type
_entity_poly.pdbx_seq_one_letter_code
_entity_poly.pdbx_strand_id
1 'polypeptide(L)'
;VRPVPFTLHAIITNSDLEFDRTEVDFGHCSVFESVKTSILLTNHSLLPQDFGFVGIPEFIDVQPNDGFGTLLPLETLELDIVFSARQTGEYTFQLNCKSGIN
;
A
#
# COMPACT_ATOMS: atom_id res chain seq x y z
N VAL A 1 -8.20 -35.80 -33.60
CA VAL A 1 -7.75 -34.55 -32.96
C VAL A 1 -6.54 -34.85 -32.08
N ARG A 2 -5.37 -34.28 -32.35
CA ARG A 2 -4.16 -34.45 -31.52
C ARG A 2 -4.07 -33.26 -30.55
N PRO A 3 -3.91 -33.49 -29.23
CA PRO A 3 -3.78 -32.40 -28.27
C PRO A 3 -2.42 -31.70 -28.45
N VAL A 4 -2.44 -30.39 -28.60
CA VAL A 4 -1.22 -29.55 -28.60
C VAL A 4 -0.88 -29.27 -27.14
N PRO A 5 0.32 -29.63 -26.66
CA PRO A 5 0.74 -29.30 -25.31
C PRO A 5 1.07 -27.80 -25.23
N PHE A 6 0.23 -27.05 -24.52
CA PHE A 6 0.54 -25.66 -24.15
C PHE A 6 1.25 -25.71 -22.79
N THR A 7 2.48 -25.18 -22.74
CA THR A 7 3.24 -25.08 -21.49
C THR A 7 3.04 -23.68 -20.93
N LEU A 8 2.30 -23.57 -19.83
CA LEU A 8 2.06 -22.31 -19.14
C LEU A 8 3.25 -22.04 -18.21
N HIS A 9 4.16 -21.16 -18.61
CA HIS A 9 5.24 -20.66 -17.75
C HIS A 9 4.66 -19.52 -16.91
N ALA A 10 4.21 -19.83 -15.69
CA ALA A 10 3.89 -18.80 -14.70
C ALA A 10 5.13 -18.61 -13.81
N ILE A 11 5.78 -17.45 -13.92
CA ILE A 11 6.75 -17.03 -12.92
C ILE A 11 5.92 -16.56 -11.73
N ILE A 12 5.98 -17.31 -10.62
CA ILE A 12 5.34 -16.92 -9.36
C ILE A 12 6.18 -15.79 -8.78
N THR A 13 5.93 -14.56 -9.21
CA THR A 13 6.35 -13.37 -8.48
C THR A 13 5.44 -13.29 -7.26
N ASN A 14 5.89 -13.87 -6.14
CA ASN A 14 5.44 -13.37 -4.85
C ASN A 14 5.67 -11.86 -4.89
N SER A 15 4.70 -11.06 -4.46
CA SER A 15 4.80 -9.61 -4.59
C SER A 15 6.06 -9.11 -3.87
N ASP A 16 7.12 -8.80 -4.62
CA ASP A 16 8.37 -8.26 -4.09
C ASP A 16 8.21 -6.75 -3.76
N LEU A 17 7.03 -6.36 -3.27
CA LEU A 17 6.74 -5.02 -2.76
C LEU A 17 7.14 -4.98 -1.29
N GLU A 18 8.11 -4.14 -0.98
CA GLU A 18 8.68 -3.97 0.35
C GLU A 18 8.29 -2.59 0.89
N PHE A 19 7.85 -2.56 2.15
CA PHE A 19 7.66 -1.32 2.89
C PHE A 19 8.87 -1.07 3.77
N ASP A 20 9.39 0.17 3.82
CA ASP A 20 10.44 0.55 4.77
C ASP A 20 9.97 0.33 6.23
N ARG A 21 8.66 0.51 6.47
CA ARG A 21 8.03 0.38 7.80
C ARG A 21 6.65 -0.23 7.69
N THR A 22 6.40 -1.25 8.50
CA THR A 22 5.09 -1.92 8.63
C THR A 22 4.23 -1.35 9.76
N GLU A 23 4.88 -0.71 10.74
CA GLU A 23 4.22 -0.05 11.86
C GLU A 23 4.51 1.44 11.79
N VAL A 24 3.45 2.23 11.87
CA VAL A 24 3.56 3.68 11.92
C VAL A 24 2.87 4.19 13.16
N ASP A 25 3.65 4.86 14.00
CA ASP A 25 3.14 5.62 15.13
C ASP A 25 2.92 7.07 14.71
N PHE A 26 1.68 7.54 14.86
CA PHE A 26 1.29 8.93 14.60
C PHE A 26 1.55 9.83 15.82
N GLY A 27 1.93 9.24 16.95
CA GLY A 27 2.18 9.93 18.21
C GLY A 27 0.91 10.49 18.85
N HIS A 28 1.11 11.50 19.70
CA HIS A 28 0.01 12.22 20.33
C HIS A 28 -0.47 13.36 19.43
N CYS A 29 -1.72 13.27 18.98
CA CYS A 29 -2.38 14.28 18.16
C CYS A 29 -3.52 14.96 18.96
N SER A 30 -3.67 16.28 18.80
CA SER A 30 -4.83 16.99 19.34
C SER A 30 -6.09 16.63 18.54
N VAL A 31 -7.25 16.71 19.17
CA VAL A 31 -8.53 16.69 18.45
C VAL A 31 -8.56 17.90 17.50
N PHE A 32 -9.01 17.71 16.26
CA PHE A 32 -8.95 18.71 15.16
C PHE A 32 -7.57 18.98 14.53
N GLU A 33 -6.53 18.24 14.92
CA GLU A 33 -5.27 18.21 14.18
C GLU A 33 -5.24 17.02 13.21
N SER A 34 -4.52 17.23 12.11
CA SER A 34 -4.18 16.18 11.17
C SER A 34 -2.68 15.92 11.26
N VAL A 35 -2.30 14.67 11.49
CA VAL A 35 -0.92 14.22 11.52
C VAL A 35 -0.65 13.44 10.25
N LYS A 36 0.47 13.78 9.58
CA LYS A 36 0.92 13.02 8.42
C LYS A 36 2.11 12.16 8.79
N THR A 37 2.19 11.00 8.19
CA THR A 37 3.36 10.15 8.20
C THR A 37 3.71 9.78 6.77
N SER A 38 4.98 9.49 6.51
CA SER A 38 5.43 9.10 5.17
C SER A 38 6.03 7.70 5.26
N ILE A 39 5.60 6.82 4.37
CA ILE A 39 6.15 5.46 4.22
C ILE A 39 6.70 5.30 2.81
N LEU A 40 7.73 4.48 2.68
CA LEU A 40 8.33 4.16 1.39
C LEU A 40 7.88 2.76 0.98
N LEU A 41 7.34 2.65 -0.22
CA LEU A 41 6.96 1.42 -0.87
C LEU A 41 7.90 1.20 -2.05
N THR A 42 8.67 0.12 -2.05
CA THR A 42 9.64 -0.19 -3.09
C THR A 42 9.25 -1.47 -3.82
N ASN A 43 9.27 -1.45 -5.15
CA ASN A 43 9.02 -2.64 -5.96
C ASN A 43 10.35 -3.28 -6.38
N HIS A 44 10.68 -4.41 -5.78
CA HIS A 44 11.86 -5.20 -6.13
C HIS A 44 11.59 -6.18 -7.27
N SER A 45 10.36 -6.22 -7.79
CA SER A 45 9.97 -7.10 -8.89
C SER A 45 10.52 -6.57 -10.21
N LEU A 46 10.70 -7.48 -11.17
CA LEU A 46 11.10 -7.15 -12.55
C LEU A 46 9.94 -6.66 -13.42
N LEU A 47 8.71 -6.67 -12.89
CA LEU A 47 7.49 -6.25 -13.59
C LEU A 47 6.80 -5.11 -12.83
N PRO A 48 6.10 -4.21 -13.55
CA PRO A 48 5.20 -3.26 -12.91
C PRO A 48 4.18 -3.99 -12.04
N GLN A 49 3.97 -3.51 -10.81
CA GLN A 49 2.99 -4.07 -9.89
C GLN A 49 1.97 -3.01 -9.49
N ASP A 50 0.70 -3.36 -9.72
CA ASP A 50 -0.42 -2.58 -9.21
C ASP A 50 -0.53 -2.81 -7.70
N PHE A 51 -0.65 -1.73 -6.95
CA PHE A 51 -0.86 -1.73 -5.51
C PHE A 51 -2.08 -0.89 -5.17
N GLY A 52 -2.78 -1.28 -4.09
CA GLY A 52 -3.96 -0.59 -3.63
C GLY A 52 -4.22 -0.83 -2.15
N PHE A 53 -4.40 0.25 -1.40
CA PHE A 53 -4.81 0.18 -0.01
C PHE A 53 -6.32 -0.06 0.09
N VAL A 54 -6.71 -1.15 0.74
CA VAL A 54 -8.13 -1.52 0.91
C VAL A 54 -8.58 -1.40 2.35
N GLY A 55 -9.81 -0.95 2.55
CA GLY A 55 -10.40 -0.79 3.89
C GLY A 55 -9.83 0.39 4.67
N ILE A 56 -9.43 1.46 3.97
CA ILE A 56 -8.99 2.72 4.61
C ILE A 56 -10.19 3.32 5.37
N PRO A 57 -10.06 3.60 6.69
CA PRO A 57 -11.10 4.28 7.45
C PRO A 57 -11.30 5.73 7.00
N GLU A 58 -12.51 6.30 7.16
CA GLU A 58 -12.82 7.69 6.75
C GLU A 58 -11.99 8.81 7.41
N PHE A 59 -11.28 8.49 8.49
CA PHE A 59 -10.39 9.40 9.22
C PHE A 59 -8.93 9.27 8.78
N ILE A 60 -8.65 8.42 7.79
CA ILE A 60 -7.35 8.25 7.14
C ILE A 60 -7.48 8.64 5.68
N ASP A 61 -6.48 9.35 5.20
CA ASP A 61 -6.29 9.66 3.78
C ASP A 61 -4.90 9.20 3.38
N VAL A 62 -4.77 8.50 2.25
CA VAL A 62 -3.49 8.00 1.75
C VAL A 62 -3.15 8.75 0.46
N GLN A 63 -2.00 9.39 0.41
CA GLN A 63 -1.59 10.21 -0.72
C GLN A 63 -0.26 9.70 -1.29
N PRO A 64 -0.03 9.79 -2.61
CA PRO A 64 -0.98 10.22 -3.64
C PRO A 64 -2.01 9.13 -4.01
N ASN A 65 -3.11 9.54 -4.64
CA ASN A 65 -4.11 8.66 -5.27
C ASN A 65 -4.83 7.67 -4.34
N ASP A 66 -5.11 8.03 -3.09
CA ASP A 66 -5.79 7.15 -2.11
C ASP A 66 -5.03 5.84 -1.84
N GLY A 67 -3.71 5.85 -2.06
CA GLY A 67 -2.88 4.65 -1.95
C GLY A 67 -3.11 3.63 -3.08
N PHE A 68 -3.67 4.06 -4.22
CA PHE A 68 -3.78 3.24 -5.42
C PHE A 68 -2.80 3.70 -6.49
N GLY A 69 -2.13 2.76 -7.13
CA GLY A 69 -1.24 3.07 -8.23
C GLY A 69 -0.54 1.86 -8.79
N THR A 70 0.39 2.12 -9.70
CA THR A 70 1.26 1.11 -10.27
C THR A 70 2.69 1.51 -9.97
N LEU A 71 3.45 0.64 -9.31
CA LEU A 71 4.89 0.82 -9.14
C LEU A 71 5.64 0.15 -10.28
N LEU A 72 6.57 0.87 -10.91
CA LEU A 72 7.47 0.31 -11.91
C LEU A 72 8.57 -0.56 -11.26
N PRO A 73 9.26 -1.41 -12.04
CA PRO A 73 10.38 -2.20 -11.53
C PRO A 73 11.48 -1.33 -10.93
N LEU A 74 11.96 -1.67 -9.73
CA LEU A 74 12.99 -0.94 -8.97
C LEU A 74 12.61 0.50 -8.60
N GLU A 75 11.32 0.84 -8.71
CA GLU A 75 10.81 2.14 -8.29
C GLU A 75 10.54 2.15 -6.79
N THR A 76 10.76 3.31 -6.16
CA THR A 76 10.34 3.57 -4.78
C THR A 76 9.36 4.72 -4.80
N LEU A 77 8.18 4.50 -4.22
CA LEU A 77 7.14 5.49 -4.06
C LEU A 77 7.03 5.88 -2.59
N GLU A 78 6.99 7.18 -2.34
CA GLU A 78 6.66 7.72 -1.03
C GLU A 78 5.15 7.92 -0.93
N LEU A 79 4.54 7.30 0.08
CA LEU A 79 3.12 7.39 0.39
C LEU A 79 2.96 8.14 1.72
N ASP A 80 2.20 9.23 1.67
CA ASP A 80 1.82 10.04 2.82
C ASP A 80 0.49 9.53 3.38
N ILE A 81 0.49 9.02 4.61
CA ILE A 81 -0.73 8.66 5.34
C ILE A 81 -1.08 9.82 6.27
N VAL A 82 -2.22 10.45 6.05
CA VAL A 82 -2.74 11.55 6.84
C VAL A 82 -3.86 11.03 7.74
N PHE A 83 -3.66 11.10 9.05
CA PHE A 83 -4.68 10.82 10.04
C PHE A 83 -5.32 12.10 10.53
N SER A 84 -6.65 12.14 10.54
CA SER A 84 -7.44 13.28 11.02
C SER A 84 -8.29 12.87 12.22
N ALA A 85 -7.91 13.36 13.40
CA ALA A 85 -8.59 13.03 14.65
C ALA A 85 -9.98 13.69 14.74
N ARG A 86 -11.04 12.90 14.56
CA ARG A 86 -12.44 13.38 14.66
C ARG A 86 -13.00 13.38 16.08
N GLN A 87 -12.53 12.48 16.94
CA GLN A 87 -12.98 12.38 18.33
C GLN A 87 -11.78 12.16 19.25
N THR A 88 -11.97 12.39 20.55
CA THR A 88 -10.94 12.12 21.56
C THR A 88 -10.92 10.62 21.89
N GLY A 89 -9.79 9.96 21.71
CA GLY A 89 -9.62 8.55 22.05
C GLY A 89 -8.34 7.94 21.46
N GLU A 90 -8.06 6.70 21.80
CA GLU A 90 -7.02 5.90 21.14
C GLU A 90 -7.58 5.31 19.84
N TYR A 91 -6.85 5.52 18.74
CA TYR A 91 -7.21 4.99 17.43
C TYR A 91 -6.19 3.93 17.03
N THR A 92 -6.65 2.70 16.92
CA THR A 92 -5.86 1.60 16.34
C THR A 92 -6.56 1.12 15.11
N PHE A 93 -5.89 1.20 13.97
CA PHE A 93 -6.39 0.73 12.68
C PHE A 93 -5.28 0.01 11.93
N GLN A 94 -5.68 -0.82 10.99
CA GLN A 94 -4.76 -1.59 10.15
C GLN A 94 -5.05 -1.25 8.71
N LEU A 95 -4.02 -0.82 7.99
CA LEU A 95 -4.07 -0.57 6.56
C LEU A 95 -3.55 -1.81 5.83
N ASN A 96 -4.37 -2.37 4.95
CA ASN A 96 -3.99 -3.52 4.15
C ASN A 96 -3.68 -3.07 2.72
N CYS A 97 -2.41 -3.09 2.34
CA CYS A 97 -2.02 -2.93 0.95
C CYS A 97 -2.14 -4.28 0.23
N LYS A 98 -2.85 -4.29 -0.90
CA LYS A 98 -2.94 -5.42 -1.80
C LYS A 98 -2.17 -5.12 -3.07
N SER A 99 -1.32 -6.06 -3.45
CA SER A 99 -0.55 -6.06 -4.68
C SER A 99 -1.14 -7.06 -5.68
N GLY A 100 -1.06 -6.74 -6.97
CA GLY A 100 -1.57 -7.61 -8.03
C GLY A 100 -3.09 -7.72 -8.01
N ILE A 101 -3.78 -6.58 -8.02
CA ILE A 101 -5.23 -6.53 -8.25
C ILE A 101 -5.48 -6.97 -9.70
N ASN A 102 -5.63 -8.27 -9.93
CA ASN A 102 -6.01 -8.87 -11.21
C ASN A 102 -7.07 -9.95 -10.99
#